data_AF-A0A535XM38-F1
#
_entry.id   AF-A0A535XM38-F1
#
_cell.length_a   1.000
_cell.length_b   1.000
_cell.length_c   1.000
_cell.angle_alpha   90.00
_cell.angle_beta   90.00
_cell.angle_gamma   90.00
#
_symmetry.space_group_name_H-M   'P 1'
#
loop_
_entity.id
_entity.type
_entity.pdbx_description
1 polymer ?
#
loop_
_entity_poly.entity_id
_entity_poly.type
_entity_poly.pdbx_seq_one_letter_code
_entity_poly.pdbx_strand_id
1 'polypeptide(L)'
;MRGGPAVTARLRVAWPDPGLFRRRGGRPYRILALADEVDVSLESEKTRAGLGPVDLIVGCGDLPVDYLRFVTDAFGSVPLAYVRGNHDVGGDWATGDATGVHLPEPLPDGRPWTDGQLTVIGFSGIPLHGGASGLQVGGFTRASQVLAAWLRTAWRPLRAPVLLVSHVAPRGINDGPDPMHRGSRALRWLASRLRPPLWLHGHTTLLTRRLEDRSMRRGKTLFYNAAGAVLVELWPPDAVLTPESVEEEAA
;
A
#
# COMPACT_ATOMS: atom_id res chain seq x y z
N MET A 1 28.63 -4.89 4.64
CA MET A 1 28.19 -5.78 3.54
C MET A 1 27.52 -4.91 2.50
N ARG A 2 28.10 -4.79 1.30
CA ARG A 2 27.55 -3.97 0.21
C ARG A 2 26.45 -4.80 -0.46
N GLY A 3 25.18 -4.48 -0.18
CA GLY A 3 24.06 -5.04 -0.92
C GLY A 3 24.14 -4.59 -2.38
N GLY A 4 23.94 -5.52 -3.31
CA GLY A 4 23.80 -5.18 -4.74
C GLY A 4 22.65 -4.19 -4.98
N PRO A 5 22.52 -3.63 -6.19
CA PRO A 5 21.43 -2.72 -6.50
C PRO A 5 20.10 -3.41 -6.19
N ALA A 6 19.31 -2.82 -5.29
CA ALA A 6 18.02 -3.37 -4.93
C ALA A 6 17.14 -3.37 -6.19
N VAL A 7 16.83 -4.55 -6.71
CA VAL A 7 15.83 -4.70 -7.78
C VAL A 7 14.46 -4.47 -7.13
N THR A 8 13.76 -3.42 -7.55
CA THR A 8 12.38 -3.15 -7.10
C THR A 8 11.50 -4.35 -7.43
N ALA A 9 10.87 -4.95 -6.41
CA ALA A 9 10.12 -6.19 -6.57
C ALA A 9 8.86 -5.96 -7.44
N ARG A 10 8.43 -7.02 -8.14
CA ARG A 10 7.20 -7.00 -8.95
C ARG A 10 6.17 -7.98 -8.43
N LEU A 11 4.93 -7.53 -8.30
CA LEU A 11 3.79 -8.35 -7.90
C LEU A 11 2.71 -8.29 -8.98
N ARG A 12 2.36 -9.45 -9.56
CA ARG A 12 1.25 -9.56 -10.51
C ARG A 12 0.00 -10.10 -9.82
N VAL A 13 -1.13 -9.42 -9.98
CA VAL A 13 -2.40 -9.79 -9.34
C VAL A 13 -3.50 -9.85 -10.39
N ALA A 14 -4.14 -11.03 -10.52
CA ALA A 14 -5.39 -11.13 -11.27
C ALA A 14 -6.48 -10.31 -10.56
N TRP A 15 -7.06 -9.36 -11.27
CA TRP A 15 -8.03 -8.42 -10.73
C TRP A 15 -9.44 -8.75 -11.28
N PRO A 16 -10.39 -9.17 -10.42
CA PRO A 16 -11.66 -9.73 -10.86
C PRO A 16 -12.64 -8.70 -11.44
N ASP A 17 -12.43 -7.40 -11.19
CA ASP A 17 -13.35 -6.35 -11.65
C ASP A 17 -12.89 -5.81 -13.02
N PRO A 18 -13.62 -6.11 -14.12
CA PRO A 18 -13.27 -5.62 -15.45
C PRO A 18 -13.41 -4.09 -15.59
N GLY A 19 -14.11 -3.45 -14.65
CA GLY A 19 -14.31 -2.01 -14.59
C GLY A 19 -13.01 -1.22 -14.60
N LEU A 20 -11.95 -1.76 -14.00
CA LEU A 20 -10.60 -1.19 -13.95
C LEU A 20 -9.95 -1.09 -15.35
N PHE A 21 -10.30 -2.01 -16.25
CA PHE A 21 -9.63 -2.17 -17.55
C PHE A 21 -10.39 -1.56 -18.72
N ARG A 22 -11.64 -1.08 -18.52
CA ARG A 22 -12.53 -0.58 -19.58
C ARG A 22 -11.89 0.46 -20.50
N ARG A 23 -10.94 1.25 -20.00
CA ARG A 23 -10.26 2.33 -20.75
C ARG A 23 -8.79 2.03 -21.04
N ARG A 24 -8.32 0.80 -20.81
CA ARG A 24 -6.89 0.46 -20.79
C ARG A 24 -6.42 -0.39 -21.97
N GLY A 25 -7.32 -0.80 -22.87
CA GLY A 25 -6.94 -1.55 -24.08
C GLY A 25 -6.12 -2.82 -23.79
N GLY A 26 -6.43 -3.52 -22.70
CA GLY A 26 -5.70 -4.72 -22.26
C GLY A 26 -4.43 -4.47 -21.45
N ARG A 27 -4.01 -3.22 -21.23
CA ARG A 27 -2.85 -2.90 -20.39
C ARG A 27 -3.18 -3.07 -18.89
N PRO A 28 -2.24 -3.57 -18.07
CA PRO A 28 -2.43 -3.66 -16.63
C PRO A 28 -2.56 -2.27 -16.00
N TYR A 29 -3.18 -2.20 -14.84
CA TYR A 29 -3.13 -1.02 -13.97
C TYR A 29 -1.94 -1.18 -13.02
N ARG A 30 -1.02 -0.21 -13.02
CA ARG A 30 0.28 -0.31 -12.38
C ARG A 30 0.37 0.62 -11.18
N ILE A 31 0.62 0.04 -10.02
CA ILE A 31 0.72 0.75 -8.75
C ILE A 31 2.17 0.65 -8.27
N LEU A 32 2.80 1.77 -7.95
CA LEU A 32 4.05 1.78 -7.20
C LEU A 32 3.72 1.87 -5.71
N ALA A 33 3.81 0.75 -5.01
CA ALA A 33 3.54 0.65 -3.59
C ALA A 33 4.83 0.82 -2.78
N LEU A 34 4.80 1.68 -1.76
CA LEU A 34 5.93 2.05 -0.92
C LEU A 34 5.56 1.92 0.56
N ALA A 35 6.48 1.48 1.42
CA ALA A 35 6.30 1.51 2.88
C ALA A 35 7.64 1.43 3.63
N ASP A 36 7.71 1.99 4.84
CA ASP A 36 8.73 1.80 5.90
C ASP A 36 10.20 2.17 5.58
N GLU A 37 10.65 1.97 4.34
CA GLU A 37 12.03 2.09 3.91
C GLU A 37 12.11 2.77 2.55
N VAL A 38 13.07 3.69 2.41
CA VAL A 38 13.36 4.36 1.14
C VAL A 38 14.06 3.38 0.20
N ASP A 39 13.50 3.16 -0.99
CA ASP A 39 14.20 2.46 -2.07
C ASP A 39 15.01 3.46 -2.90
N VAL A 40 16.31 3.55 -2.58
CA VAL A 40 17.29 4.42 -3.26
C VAL A 40 17.50 4.06 -4.72
N SER A 41 17.15 2.84 -5.16
CA SER A 41 17.27 2.45 -6.56
C SER A 41 16.37 3.29 -7.47
N LEU A 42 15.27 3.83 -6.92
CA LEU A 42 14.35 4.71 -7.63
C LEU A 42 14.95 6.08 -7.97
N GLU A 43 16.13 6.45 -7.43
CA GLU A 43 16.88 7.64 -7.85
C GLU A 43 17.51 7.48 -9.24
N SER A 44 17.76 6.24 -9.67
CA SER A 44 18.28 5.96 -11.00
C SER A 44 17.20 6.04 -12.07
N GLU A 45 17.44 6.87 -13.09
CA GLU A 45 16.56 6.95 -14.26
C GLU A 45 16.45 5.61 -14.99
N LYS A 46 17.52 4.81 -15.05
CA LYS A 46 17.50 3.46 -15.64
C LYS A 46 16.53 2.55 -14.91
N THR A 47 16.54 2.55 -13.57
CA THR A 47 15.60 1.76 -12.75
C THR A 47 14.17 2.20 -13.01
N ARG A 48 13.90 3.50 -12.98
CA ARG A 48 12.55 4.05 -13.25
C ARG A 48 12.07 3.69 -14.66
N ALA A 49 12.93 3.82 -15.67
CA ALA A 49 12.62 3.42 -17.04
C ALA A 49 12.30 1.92 -17.14
N GLY A 50 13.01 1.06 -16.40
CA GLY A 50 12.74 -0.37 -16.34
C GLY A 50 11.39 -0.73 -15.71
N LEU A 51 10.90 0.07 -14.75
CA LEU A 51 9.55 -0.09 -14.17
C LEU A 51 8.44 0.31 -15.16
N GLY A 52 8.75 1.24 -16.06
CA GLY A 52 7.82 1.75 -17.04
C GLY A 52 6.73 2.65 -16.43
N PRO A 53 5.62 2.90 -17.14
CA PRO A 53 4.58 3.81 -16.68
C PRO A 53 3.87 3.30 -15.42
N VAL A 54 3.61 4.20 -14.48
CA VAL A 54 2.88 3.96 -13.23
C VAL A 54 1.60 4.81 -13.26
N ASP A 55 0.48 4.21 -12.85
CA ASP A 55 -0.84 4.88 -12.82
C ASP A 55 -1.15 5.51 -11.47
N LEU A 56 -0.62 4.94 -10.38
CA LEU A 56 -0.88 5.37 -9.01
C LEU A 56 0.31 5.05 -8.11
N ILE A 57 0.66 5.97 -7.22
CA ILE A 57 1.61 5.71 -6.14
C ILE A 57 0.80 5.50 -4.84
N VAL A 58 1.13 4.43 -4.11
CA VAL A 58 0.50 4.10 -2.83
C VAL A 58 1.54 4.07 -1.71
N GLY A 59 1.41 4.97 -0.73
CA GLY A 59 2.24 4.98 0.48
C GLY A 59 1.55 4.27 1.64
N CYS A 60 2.17 3.23 2.21
CA CYS A 60 1.64 2.51 3.37
C CYS A 60 2.22 3.02 4.70
N GLY A 61 2.78 4.22 4.75
CA GLY A 61 3.28 4.88 5.96
C GLY A 61 4.76 4.65 6.25
N ASP A 62 5.27 5.41 7.22
CA ASP A 62 6.66 5.44 7.68
C ASP A 62 7.64 5.77 6.54
N LEU A 63 7.32 6.82 5.78
CA LEU A 63 8.14 7.31 4.68
C LEU A 63 8.42 8.81 4.86
N PRO A 64 9.61 9.31 4.48
CA PRO A 64 9.87 10.74 4.49
C PRO A 64 8.97 11.49 3.49
N VAL A 65 8.51 12.69 3.86
CA VAL A 65 7.69 13.57 3.00
C VAL A 65 8.41 13.86 1.68
N ASP A 66 9.70 14.20 1.74
CA ASP A 66 10.53 14.49 0.56
C ASP A 66 10.67 13.29 -0.37
N TYR A 67 10.70 12.07 0.18
CA TYR A 67 10.77 10.86 -0.63
C TYR A 67 9.48 10.64 -1.42
N LEU A 68 8.31 10.79 -0.77
CA LEU A 68 7.02 10.70 -1.45
C LEU A 68 6.87 11.75 -2.55
N ARG A 69 7.33 12.98 -2.30
CA ARG A 69 7.34 14.03 -3.33
C ARG A 69 8.26 13.65 -4.48
N PHE A 70 9.51 13.29 -4.18
CA PHE A 70 10.48 12.89 -5.18
C PHE A 70 9.93 11.79 -6.09
N VAL A 71 9.37 10.72 -5.52
CA VAL A 71 8.84 9.60 -6.32
C VAL A 71 7.64 10.06 -7.16
N THR A 72 6.76 10.90 -6.60
CA THR A 72 5.62 11.46 -7.34
C THR A 72 6.08 12.28 -8.56
N ASP A 73 7.06 13.16 -8.37
CA ASP A 73 7.62 13.99 -9.46
C ASP A 73 8.38 13.13 -10.48
N ALA A 74 9.20 12.19 -10.02
CA ALA A 74 10.07 11.37 -10.85
C ALA A 74 9.32 10.41 -11.79
N PHE A 75 8.07 10.07 -11.46
CA PHE A 75 7.18 9.27 -12.33
C PHE A 75 6.20 10.12 -13.15
N GLY A 76 6.36 11.45 -13.17
CA GLY A 76 5.56 12.36 -14.00
C GLY A 76 4.30 12.88 -13.30
N SER A 77 4.41 13.24 -12.02
CA SER A 77 3.31 13.77 -11.19
C SER A 77 2.11 12.82 -11.11
N VAL A 78 2.39 11.54 -10.90
CA VAL A 78 1.39 10.48 -10.75
C VAL A 78 0.56 10.71 -9.48
N PRO A 79 -0.76 10.44 -9.46
CA PRO A 79 -1.56 10.56 -8.24
C PRO A 79 -0.96 9.78 -7.08
N LEU A 80 -0.94 10.42 -5.90
CA LEU A 80 -0.46 9.81 -4.66
C LEU A 80 -1.62 9.59 -3.70
N ALA A 81 -1.78 8.35 -3.24
CA ALA A 81 -2.71 7.96 -2.18
C ALA A 81 -1.95 7.29 -1.05
N TYR A 82 -1.95 7.87 0.15
CA TYR A 82 -1.11 7.35 1.23
C TYR A 82 -1.79 7.42 2.59
N VAL A 83 -1.36 6.52 3.48
CA VAL A 83 -1.69 6.53 4.90
C VAL A 83 -0.43 6.88 5.69
N ARG A 84 -0.62 7.41 6.89
CA ARG A 84 0.49 7.69 7.80
C ARG A 84 0.86 6.45 8.61
N GLY A 85 2.13 6.23 8.81
CA GLY A 85 2.65 5.25 9.75
C GLY A 85 2.74 5.79 11.16
N ASN A 86 3.25 4.99 12.10
CA ASN A 86 3.40 5.47 13.48
C ASN A 86 4.50 6.52 13.62
N HIS A 87 5.54 6.53 12.78
CA HIS A 87 6.60 7.53 12.86
C HIS A 87 6.29 8.84 12.13
N ASP A 88 5.25 8.84 11.29
CA ASP A 88 4.81 10.02 10.56
C ASP A 88 4.02 10.98 11.47
N VAL A 89 4.61 11.58 12.53
CA VAL A 89 3.91 12.51 13.47
C VAL A 89 4.66 13.81 13.77
N GLY A 90 5.92 13.95 13.35
CA GLY A 90 6.77 15.10 13.64
C GLY A 90 7.59 15.57 12.43
N GLY A 91 8.42 16.59 12.62
CA GLY A 91 9.22 17.18 11.53
C GLY A 91 8.32 17.67 10.40
N ASP A 92 8.67 17.33 9.16
CA ASP A 92 7.91 17.70 7.95
C ASP A 92 6.44 17.25 7.99
N TRP A 93 6.13 16.21 8.77
CA TRP A 93 4.76 15.73 8.97
C TRP A 93 3.91 16.57 9.94
N ALA A 94 4.53 17.47 10.71
CA ALA A 94 3.88 18.37 11.66
C ALA A 94 3.94 19.85 11.21
N THR A 95 4.99 20.23 10.49
CA THR A 95 5.27 21.61 10.07
C THR A 95 4.63 21.99 8.75
N GLY A 96 3.53 21.34 8.34
CA GLY A 96 2.87 21.55 7.05
C GLY A 96 2.99 23.00 6.56
N ASP A 97 3.53 23.15 5.35
CA ASP A 97 3.82 24.41 4.64
C ASP A 97 5.09 25.21 5.03
N ALA A 98 5.81 24.90 6.11
CA ALA A 98 7.05 25.62 6.45
C ALA A 98 8.23 25.36 5.48
N THR A 99 8.20 24.24 4.75
CA THR A 99 9.25 23.81 3.82
C THR A 99 8.90 24.01 2.34
N GLY A 100 7.68 24.45 2.02
CA GLY A 100 7.21 24.59 0.63
C GLY A 100 6.98 23.28 -0.12
N VAL A 101 7.01 22.15 0.58
CA VAL A 101 6.82 20.79 0.04
C VAL A 101 5.38 20.36 0.27
N HIS A 102 4.53 20.48 -0.74
CA HIS A 102 3.11 20.13 -0.64
C HIS A 102 2.85 18.71 -1.15
N LEU A 103 2.61 17.76 -0.23
CA LEU A 103 1.92 16.51 -0.56
C LEU A 103 0.41 16.73 -0.52
N PRO A 104 -0.40 15.93 -1.25
CA PRO A 104 -1.84 15.89 -0.99
C PRO A 104 -2.10 15.48 0.46
N GLU A 105 -3.29 15.79 0.98
CA GLU A 105 -3.68 15.31 2.31
C GLU A 105 -3.64 13.77 2.37
N PRO A 106 -3.20 13.18 3.50
CA PRO A 106 -3.25 11.73 3.68
C PRO A 106 -4.69 11.24 3.61
N LEU A 107 -4.86 9.97 3.20
CA LEU A 107 -6.18 9.35 3.12
C LEU A 107 -6.89 9.41 4.49
N PRO A 108 -8.10 10.00 4.56
CA PRO A 108 -8.86 9.96 5.79
C PRO A 108 -9.28 8.52 6.11
N ASP A 109 -8.96 8.06 7.33
CA ASP A 109 -9.18 6.67 7.74
C ASP A 109 -10.61 6.16 7.45
N GLY A 110 -10.69 5.08 6.70
CA GLY A 110 -11.97 4.43 6.34
C GLY A 110 -12.85 5.22 5.37
N ARG A 111 -12.35 6.28 4.74
CA ARG A 111 -13.04 7.00 3.66
C ARG A 111 -12.48 6.57 2.29
N PRO A 112 -13.35 6.36 1.29
CA PRO A 112 -12.89 6.07 -0.07
C PRO A 112 -12.33 7.32 -0.74
N TRP A 113 -11.18 7.17 -1.37
CA TRP A 113 -10.59 8.10 -2.31
C TRP A 113 -10.45 7.40 -3.66
N THR A 114 -10.55 8.12 -4.78
CA THR A 114 -10.44 7.52 -6.11
C THR A 114 -9.70 8.42 -7.08
N ASP A 115 -8.89 7.80 -7.93
CA ASP A 115 -8.29 8.42 -9.12
C ASP A 115 -9.22 8.39 -10.35
N GLY A 116 -10.45 7.87 -10.19
CA GLY A 116 -11.44 7.65 -11.24
C GLY A 116 -11.45 6.25 -11.84
N GLN A 117 -10.43 5.41 -11.59
CA GLN A 117 -10.33 4.03 -12.05
C GLN A 117 -10.31 3.01 -10.90
N LEU A 118 -9.60 3.33 -9.82
CA LEU A 118 -9.46 2.52 -8.62
C LEU A 118 -9.89 3.35 -7.39
N THR A 119 -10.58 2.72 -6.46
CA THR A 119 -10.88 3.31 -5.15
C THR A 119 -9.92 2.74 -4.11
N VAL A 120 -9.27 3.63 -3.35
CA VAL A 120 -8.40 3.29 -2.23
C VAL A 120 -9.08 3.66 -0.93
N ILE A 121 -9.10 2.74 0.04
CA ILE A 121 -9.53 3.01 1.41
C ILE A 121 -8.37 2.70 2.34
N GLY A 122 -7.93 3.74 3.06
CA GLY A 122 -6.73 3.72 3.91
C GLY A 122 -7.03 3.62 5.40
N PHE A 123 -6.06 3.11 6.19
CA PHE A 123 -6.03 3.19 7.65
C PHE A 123 -4.60 3.46 8.18
N SER A 124 -4.42 4.59 8.84
CA SER A 124 -3.15 5.10 9.35
C SER A 124 -2.81 4.60 10.76
N GLY A 125 -1.53 4.56 11.11
CA GLY A 125 -1.04 4.27 12.46
C GLY A 125 -1.26 2.84 12.94
N ILE A 126 -0.80 2.59 14.16
CA ILE A 126 -0.75 1.26 14.80
C ILE A 126 -1.75 1.15 15.96
N PRO A 127 -2.06 -0.06 16.47
CA PRO A 127 -2.89 -0.20 17.66
C PRO A 127 -2.23 0.44 18.88
N LEU A 128 -3.03 1.12 19.71
CA LEU A 128 -2.57 1.64 21.00
C LEU A 128 -2.02 0.52 21.89
N HIS A 129 -0.76 0.62 22.32
CA HIS A 129 -0.09 -0.40 23.14
C HIS A 129 0.70 0.15 24.35
N GLY A 130 0.30 1.30 24.89
CA GLY A 130 0.75 1.79 26.20
C GLY A 130 2.19 2.32 26.28
N GLY A 131 2.98 2.20 25.21
CA GLY A 131 4.29 2.82 25.05
C GLY A 131 4.17 4.09 24.22
N ALA A 132 4.57 5.24 24.77
CA ALA A 132 4.33 6.54 24.15
C ALA A 132 5.39 6.89 23.10
N SER A 133 5.05 6.75 21.83
CA SER A 133 5.49 7.61 20.72
C SER A 133 4.71 7.23 19.45
N GLY A 134 4.51 8.20 18.56
CA GLY A 134 3.94 7.95 17.24
C GLY A 134 2.40 7.95 17.12
N LEU A 135 1.92 7.75 15.88
CA LEU A 135 0.49 7.71 15.54
C LEU A 135 -0.12 6.38 15.97
N GLN A 136 -0.79 6.38 17.12
CA GLN A 136 -1.48 5.23 17.67
C GLN A 136 -2.99 5.44 17.66
N VAL A 137 -3.73 4.36 17.38
CA VAL A 137 -5.19 4.39 17.27
C VAL A 137 -5.81 3.41 18.26
N GLY A 138 -6.66 3.96 19.13
CA GLY A 138 -7.42 3.16 20.09
C GLY A 138 -8.38 2.17 19.42
N GLY A 139 -8.58 1.01 20.04
CA GLY A 139 -9.38 -0.07 19.47
C GLY A 139 -10.82 0.34 19.12
N PHE A 140 -11.45 1.18 19.95
CA PHE A 140 -12.80 1.69 19.69
C PHE A 140 -12.83 2.61 18.45
N THR A 141 -11.89 3.56 18.35
CA THR A 141 -11.76 4.44 17.19
C THR A 141 -11.50 3.64 15.91
N ARG A 142 -10.59 2.67 15.95
CA ARG A 142 -10.33 1.78 14.80
C ARG A 142 -11.57 0.99 14.40
N ALA A 143 -12.33 0.47 15.37
CA ALA A 143 -13.56 -0.27 15.12
C ALA A 143 -14.65 0.62 14.47
N SER A 144 -14.80 1.86 14.91
CA SER A 144 -15.78 2.79 14.33
C SER A 144 -15.40 3.22 12.90
N GLN A 145 -14.11 3.48 12.64
CA GLN A 145 -13.58 3.75 11.30
C GLN A 145 -13.88 2.58 10.34
N VAL A 146 -13.56 1.36 10.76
CA VAL A 146 -13.79 0.13 9.99
C VAL A 146 -15.28 -0.12 9.75
N LEU A 147 -16.12 0.05 10.77
CA LEU A 147 -17.56 -0.12 10.63
C LEU A 147 -18.13 0.88 9.63
N ALA A 148 -17.73 2.14 9.71
CA ALA A 148 -18.18 3.17 8.80
C ALA A 148 -17.68 2.93 7.36
N ALA A 149 -16.45 2.43 7.18
CA ALA A 149 -15.93 2.03 5.87
C ALA A 149 -16.74 0.86 5.28
N TRP A 150 -17.05 -0.15 6.09
CA TRP A 150 -17.91 -1.26 5.68
C TRP A 150 -19.32 -0.80 5.31
N LEU A 151 -19.97 0.06 6.11
CA LEU A 151 -21.30 0.57 5.79
C LEU A 151 -21.31 1.35 4.46
N ARG A 152 -20.31 2.21 4.23
CA ARG A 152 -20.19 2.98 2.99
C ARG A 152 -20.02 2.11 1.75
N THR A 153 -19.25 1.03 1.88
CA THR A 153 -18.94 0.11 0.77
C THR A 153 -20.04 -0.93 0.54
N ALA A 154 -20.68 -1.41 1.59
CA ALA A 154 -21.71 -2.44 1.52
C ALA A 154 -23.07 -1.87 1.09
N TRP A 155 -23.41 -0.63 1.48
CA TRP A 155 -24.74 -0.06 1.24
C TRP A 155 -24.81 0.77 -0.04
N ARG A 156 -23.68 1.29 -0.51
CA ARG A 156 -23.56 1.96 -1.80
C ARG A 156 -22.47 1.27 -2.60
N PRO A 157 -22.82 0.55 -3.69
CA PRO A 157 -21.80 -0.03 -4.55
C PRO A 157 -20.91 1.10 -5.08
N LEU A 158 -19.62 1.00 -4.79
CA LEU A 158 -18.63 1.92 -5.33
C LEU A 158 -18.55 1.74 -6.84
N ARG A 159 -18.32 2.85 -7.56
CA ARG A 159 -18.25 2.84 -9.03
C ARG A 159 -16.95 2.25 -9.57
N ALA A 160 -15.95 2.14 -8.71
CA ALA A 160 -14.63 1.63 -9.02
C ALA A 160 -14.26 0.49 -8.06
N PRO A 161 -13.45 -0.49 -8.52
CA PRO A 161 -12.92 -1.55 -7.68
C PRO A 161 -12.13 -1.00 -6.48
N VAL A 162 -12.06 -1.80 -5.41
CA VAL A 162 -11.50 -1.37 -4.11
C VAL A 162 -10.17 -2.03 -3.82
N LEU A 163 -9.16 -1.18 -3.56
CA LEU A 163 -7.89 -1.53 -2.92
C LEU A 163 -7.96 -1.11 -1.44
N LEU A 164 -7.58 -2.01 -0.54
CA LEU A 164 -7.41 -1.68 0.88
C LEU A 164 -5.93 -1.46 1.20
N VAL A 165 -5.66 -0.40 1.96
CA VAL A 165 -4.32 -0.01 2.39
C VAL A 165 -4.37 0.24 3.89
N SER A 166 -3.36 -0.22 4.61
CA SER A 166 -3.18 0.15 6.01
C SER A 166 -1.71 0.20 6.36
N HIS A 167 -1.32 1.01 7.34
CA HIS A 167 0.05 0.95 7.79
C HIS A 167 0.35 -0.38 8.51
N VAL A 168 -0.44 -0.68 9.55
CA VAL A 168 -0.34 -1.95 10.26
C VAL A 168 -1.03 -3.09 9.49
N ALA A 169 -0.49 -4.30 9.59
CA ALA A 169 -1.14 -5.50 9.07
C ALA A 169 -2.46 -5.84 9.83
N PRO A 170 -3.42 -6.51 9.19
CA PRO A 170 -4.54 -7.15 9.90
C PRO A 170 -4.05 -8.24 10.88
N ARG A 171 -4.74 -8.44 12.00
CA ARG A 171 -4.31 -9.42 13.02
C ARG A 171 -4.18 -10.84 12.44
N GLY A 172 -3.13 -11.57 12.79
CA GLY A 172 -2.89 -12.94 12.33
C GLY A 172 -2.68 -13.04 10.83
N ILE A 173 -2.23 -11.96 10.20
CA ILE A 173 -1.89 -11.85 8.78
C ILE A 173 -0.63 -10.99 8.69
N ASN A 174 0.51 -11.57 8.32
CA ASN A 174 1.79 -10.86 8.22
C ASN A 174 2.10 -9.98 9.44
N ASP A 175 1.64 -10.33 10.64
CA ASP A 175 1.82 -9.55 11.86
C ASP A 175 2.74 -10.25 12.86
N GLY A 176 3.25 -9.49 13.82
CA GLY A 176 4.15 -9.98 14.85
C GLY A 176 3.45 -10.43 16.16
N PRO A 177 4.15 -11.24 16.97
CA PRO A 177 3.67 -11.61 18.31
C PRO A 177 3.79 -10.46 19.32
N ASP A 178 4.78 -9.58 19.12
CA ASP A 178 5.07 -8.46 20.02
C ASP A 178 4.02 -7.35 19.91
N PRO A 179 3.88 -6.49 20.94
CA PRO A 179 2.84 -5.45 20.95
C PRO A 179 2.97 -4.39 19.84
N MET A 180 4.18 -4.10 19.37
CA MET A 180 4.43 -3.07 18.35
C MET A 180 3.98 -3.57 16.99
N HIS A 181 4.34 -4.79 16.61
CA HIS A 181 3.98 -5.38 15.31
C HIS A 181 2.65 -6.15 15.35
N ARG A 182 1.88 -6.03 16.43
CA ARG A 182 0.58 -6.69 16.57
C ARG A 182 -0.45 -6.09 15.61
N GLY A 183 -1.00 -6.95 14.75
CA GLY A 183 -1.98 -6.51 13.76
C GLY A 183 -3.34 -6.11 14.34
N SER A 184 -4.14 -5.39 13.54
CA SER A 184 -5.46 -4.92 13.95
C SER A 184 -6.56 -5.97 13.73
N ARG A 185 -7.30 -6.29 14.80
CA ARG A 185 -8.47 -7.19 14.72
C ARG A 185 -9.62 -6.58 13.91
N ALA A 186 -9.81 -5.26 13.98
CA ALA A 186 -10.86 -4.58 13.23
C ALA A 186 -10.58 -4.63 11.73
N LEU A 187 -9.33 -4.41 11.30
CA LEU A 187 -8.94 -4.53 9.90
C LEU A 187 -9.13 -5.97 9.37
N ARG A 188 -8.80 -6.98 10.18
CA ARG A 188 -9.06 -8.39 9.85
C ARG A 188 -10.56 -8.66 9.65
N TRP A 189 -11.40 -8.09 10.52
CA TRP A 189 -12.84 -8.17 10.36
C TRP A 189 -13.30 -7.53 9.06
N LEU A 190 -12.80 -6.32 8.73
CA LEU A 190 -13.14 -5.63 7.48
C LEU A 190 -12.78 -6.48 6.26
N ALA A 191 -11.56 -7.03 6.23
CA ALA A 191 -11.10 -7.89 5.15
C ALA A 191 -11.99 -9.12 4.98
N SER A 192 -12.47 -9.72 6.09
CA SER A 192 -13.38 -10.87 6.04
C SER A 192 -14.77 -10.53 5.46
N ARG A 193 -15.21 -9.28 5.63
CA ARG A 193 -16.51 -8.77 5.15
C ARG A 193 -16.45 -8.33 3.69
N LEU A 194 -15.45 -7.54 3.33
CA LEU A 194 -15.30 -6.98 1.98
C LEU A 194 -14.61 -7.94 1.01
N ARG A 195 -13.74 -8.83 1.50
CA ARG A 195 -12.97 -9.80 0.71
C ARG A 195 -12.31 -9.15 -0.52
N PRO A 196 -11.56 -8.04 -0.36
CA PRO A 196 -10.93 -7.36 -1.49
C PRO A 196 -9.93 -8.31 -2.19
N PRO A 197 -9.61 -8.11 -3.47
CA PRO A 197 -8.59 -8.92 -4.15
C PRO A 197 -7.17 -8.71 -3.57
N LEU A 198 -6.87 -7.47 -3.16
CA LEU A 198 -5.57 -7.06 -2.64
C LEU A 198 -5.72 -6.16 -1.41
N TRP A 199 -4.83 -6.36 -0.45
CA TRP A 199 -4.62 -5.50 0.71
C TRP A 199 -3.13 -5.22 0.87
N LEU A 200 -2.73 -3.95 0.77
CA LEU A 200 -1.34 -3.52 0.96
C LEU A 200 -1.12 -3.03 2.39
N HIS A 201 0.03 -3.37 2.97
CA HIS A 201 0.43 -2.85 4.27
C HIS A 201 1.95 -2.73 4.44
N GLY A 202 2.39 -2.12 5.54
CA GLY A 202 3.81 -2.06 5.94
C GLY A 202 3.99 -2.55 7.38
N HIS A 203 4.79 -1.79 8.14
CA HIS A 203 5.07 -1.84 9.58
C HIS A 203 5.77 -3.10 10.10
N THR A 204 5.41 -4.28 9.57
CA THR A 204 5.98 -5.54 10.06
C THR A 204 7.35 -5.76 9.47
N THR A 205 8.36 -5.85 10.34
CA THR A 205 9.75 -6.13 9.93
C THR A 205 9.82 -7.44 9.17
N LEU A 206 10.43 -7.39 7.99
CA LEU A 206 10.70 -8.56 7.17
C LEU A 206 12.11 -9.06 7.47
N LEU A 207 12.24 -10.33 7.87
CA LEU A 207 13.55 -10.98 8.01
C LEU A 207 14.24 -11.18 6.66
N THR A 208 13.43 -11.38 5.61
CA THR A 208 13.83 -11.63 4.23
C THR A 208 12.87 -10.90 3.29
N ARG A 209 13.38 -10.37 2.17
CA ARG A 209 12.56 -9.65 1.18
C ARG A 209 11.96 -10.55 0.09
N ARG A 210 11.88 -11.88 0.32
CA ARG A 210 11.27 -12.78 -0.67
C ARG A 210 9.76 -12.53 -0.75
N LEU A 211 9.19 -12.73 -1.92
CA LEU A 211 7.75 -12.54 -2.17
C LEU A 211 6.87 -13.39 -1.24
N GLU A 212 7.31 -14.60 -0.93
CA GLU A 212 6.61 -15.53 -0.04
C GLU A 212 6.53 -14.99 1.39
N ASP A 213 7.61 -14.37 1.88
CA ASP A 213 7.68 -13.81 3.23
C ASP A 213 6.86 -12.51 3.37
N ARG A 214 6.56 -11.87 2.24
CA ARG A 214 5.79 -10.63 2.14
C ARG A 214 4.30 -10.86 1.98
N SER A 215 3.92 -12.04 1.52
CA SER A 215 2.57 -12.28 1.03
C SER A 215 1.85 -13.36 1.84
N MET A 216 0.59 -13.10 2.15
CA MET A 216 -0.28 -14.09 2.74
C MET A 216 -1.63 -14.05 2.04
N ARG A 217 -2.10 -15.19 1.57
CA ARG A 217 -3.43 -15.32 0.98
C ARG A 217 -4.41 -15.88 2.01
N ARG A 218 -5.55 -15.22 2.19
CA ARG A 218 -6.63 -15.71 3.06
C ARG A 218 -7.97 -15.53 2.35
N GLY A 219 -8.58 -16.66 1.97
CA GLY A 219 -9.75 -16.65 1.10
C GLY A 219 -9.41 -16.02 -0.25
N LYS A 220 -10.17 -15.01 -0.67
CA LYS A 220 -9.95 -14.29 -1.95
C LYS A 220 -8.95 -13.14 -1.86
N THR A 221 -8.52 -12.78 -0.65
CA THR A 221 -7.66 -11.61 -0.43
C THR A 221 -6.20 -12.01 -0.38
N LEU A 222 -5.39 -11.35 -1.20
CA LEU A 222 -3.94 -11.31 -1.06
C LEU A 222 -3.55 -10.14 -0.15
N PHE A 223 -2.89 -10.44 0.96
CA PHE A 223 -2.27 -9.44 1.83
C PHE A 223 -0.79 -9.38 1.49
N TYR A 224 -0.27 -8.17 1.30
CA TYR A 224 1.09 -7.99 0.84
C TYR A 224 1.78 -6.85 1.58
N ASN A 225 2.94 -7.16 2.17
CA ASN A 225 3.81 -6.19 2.82
C ASN A 225 4.65 -5.46 1.76
N ALA A 226 4.41 -4.16 1.63
CA ALA A 226 4.98 -3.27 0.64
C ALA A 226 6.24 -2.53 1.11
N ALA A 227 6.92 -3.00 2.17
CA ALA A 227 8.18 -2.40 2.64
C ALA A 227 9.17 -2.13 1.48
N GLY A 228 9.92 -1.05 1.52
CA GLY A 228 10.71 -0.60 0.37
C GLY A 228 9.81 -0.13 -0.79
N ALA A 229 10.13 -0.54 -2.02
CA ALA A 229 9.29 -0.28 -3.19
C ALA A 229 8.90 -1.56 -3.94
N VAL A 230 7.66 -1.59 -4.43
CA VAL A 230 7.08 -2.72 -5.17
C VAL A 230 6.20 -2.22 -6.30
N LEU A 231 6.46 -2.70 -7.53
CA LEU A 231 5.57 -2.50 -8.66
C LEU A 231 4.48 -3.57 -8.65
N VAL A 232 3.25 -3.17 -8.36
CA VAL A 232 2.08 -4.04 -8.39
C VAL A 232 1.35 -3.85 -9.72
N GLU A 233 1.25 -4.92 -10.50
CA GLU A 233 0.52 -4.96 -11.76
C GLU A 233 -0.82 -5.69 -11.57
N LEU A 234 -1.92 -4.97 -11.73
CA LEU A 234 -3.26 -5.53 -11.72
C LEU A 234 -3.63 -5.91 -13.16
N TRP A 235 -3.92 -7.20 -13.38
CA TRP A 235 -4.20 -7.77 -14.69
C TRP A 235 -5.65 -8.24 -14.82
N PRO A 236 -6.26 -8.19 -16.02
CA PRO A 236 -7.56 -8.83 -16.26
C PRO A 236 -7.52 -10.32 -15.91
N PRO A 237 -8.63 -10.93 -15.43
CA PRO A 237 -8.65 -12.35 -15.05
C PRO A 237 -8.31 -13.30 -16.21
N ASP A 238 -8.70 -12.90 -17.43
CA ASP A 238 -8.52 -13.70 -18.65
C ASP A 238 -7.18 -13.43 -19.34
N ALA A 239 -6.40 -12.45 -18.85
CA ALA A 239 -5.01 -12.35 -19.24
C ALA A 239 -4.35 -13.61 -18.66
N VAL A 240 -3.93 -14.53 -19.54
CA VAL A 240 -3.18 -15.73 -19.14
C VAL A 240 -1.96 -15.25 -18.36
N LEU A 241 -2.09 -15.22 -17.03
CA LEU A 241 -0.96 -15.15 -16.14
C LEU A 241 -0.36 -16.54 -16.25
N THR A 242 0.50 -16.77 -17.26
CA THR A 242 1.40 -17.92 -17.17
C THR A 242 2.07 -17.79 -15.81
N PRO A 243 2.02 -18.82 -14.94
CA PRO A 243 2.83 -18.83 -13.74
C PRO A 243 4.27 -19.07 -14.21
N GLU A 244 4.87 -18.08 -14.86
CA GLU A 244 6.20 -18.22 -15.42
C GLU A 244 7.13 -17.14 -14.89
N SER A 245 8.23 -17.69 -14.37
CA SER A 245 9.56 -17.11 -14.25
C SER A 245 9.67 -15.84 -13.42
N VAL A 246 10.10 -16.06 -12.18
CA VAL A 246 10.99 -15.14 -11.48
C VAL A 246 12.24 -14.98 -12.34
N GLU A 247 12.23 -14.01 -13.26
CA GLU A 247 13.47 -13.48 -13.82
C GLU A 247 14.00 -12.47 -12.81
N GLU A 248 14.88 -12.97 -11.95
CA GLU A 248 15.88 -12.14 -11.28
C GLU A 248 16.88 -11.76 -12.39
N GLU A 249 16.69 -10.59 -13.01
CA GLU A 249 17.64 -10.08 -14.00
C GLU A 249 18.94 -9.73 -13.27
N ALA A 250 19.84 -10.72 -13.20
CA ALA A 250 21.18 -10.55 -12.71
C ALA A 250 21.96 -9.68 -13.71
N ALA A 251 22.30 -8.46 -13.27
CA ALA A 251 23.32 -7.62 -13.88
C ALA A 251 24.31 -7.16 -12.81
#